data_AF-A0A223M9E8-F1
#
_entry.id   AF-A0A223M9E8-F1
#
_cell.length_a   1.000
_cell.length_b   1.000
_cell.length_c   1.000
_cell.angle_alpha   90.00
_cell.angle_beta   90.00
_cell.angle_gamma   90.00
#
_symmetry.space_group_name_H-M   'P 1'
#
loop_
_entity.id
_entity.type
_entity.pdbx_description
1 polymer ?
#
loop_
_entity_poly.entity_id
_entity_poly.type
_entity_poly.pdbx_seq_one_letter_code
_entity_poly.pdbx_strand_id
1 'polypeptide(L)'
;MLDIIDLEIRNLSPEEKEKLFNQLSYREYPRTIQLNEKHKSFEDWYKYRISLSEEEETADIYELEEEADLLEDYNKWVDYSENAKYKFQGYFNKTQYYQNLDQALTYYFKEYDDEFIYFQKHHKNSLYNQIIKNHNKLDLYWDYEDVLKRLPEKVKEKIFISILRHIRDDQKFFEEWEKMDKAEQKKSLKENYFYSHMTKDLENYKNSKFFFVKPEEICEKFDNPEDEYILFALKNPVLAPAIHWEFGPALNPHYYVNNWILREHEFAEKEKKYRLEQGEKFEISNVKMKM
;
A
#
# COMPACT_ATOMS: atom_id res chain seq x y z
N MET A 1 -15.66 -11.59 7.26
CA MET A 1 -14.42 -11.55 8.08
C MET A 1 -13.79 -10.22 7.77
N LEU A 2 -13.45 -9.42 8.79
CA LEU A 2 -12.83 -8.10 8.55
C LEU A 2 -11.42 -8.31 8.04
N ASP A 3 -11.01 -7.53 7.05
CA ASP A 3 -9.60 -7.48 6.64
C ASP A 3 -8.83 -6.49 7.52
N ILE A 4 -7.50 -6.43 7.35
CA ILE A 4 -6.65 -5.58 8.18
C ILE A 4 -6.97 -4.09 8.01
N ILE A 5 -7.39 -3.67 6.82
CA ILE A 5 -7.73 -2.28 6.53
C ILE A 5 -8.99 -1.92 7.34
N ASP A 6 -10.01 -2.76 7.32
CA ASP A 6 -11.23 -2.52 8.10
C ASP A 6 -10.95 -2.42 9.61
N LEU A 7 -10.04 -3.26 10.13
CA LEU A 7 -9.65 -3.18 11.54
C LEU A 7 -8.90 -1.89 11.87
N GLU A 8 -7.95 -1.49 11.03
CA GLU A 8 -7.20 -0.25 11.20
C GLU A 8 -8.12 0.98 11.16
N ILE A 9 -9.05 1.05 10.21
CA ILE A 9 -10.02 2.15 10.11
C ILE A 9 -10.95 2.18 11.34
N ARG A 10 -11.43 1.03 11.81
CA ARG A 10 -12.30 0.96 13.00
C ARG A 10 -11.59 1.36 14.29
N ASN A 11 -10.27 1.18 14.36
CA ASN A 11 -9.45 1.53 15.50
C ASN A 11 -9.23 3.05 15.62
N LEU A 12 -9.49 3.83 14.56
CA LEU A 12 -9.40 5.29 14.60
C LEU A 12 -10.63 5.94 15.24
N SER A 13 -10.41 6.99 16.03
CA SER A 13 -11.50 7.86 16.49
C SER A 13 -12.11 8.65 15.31
N PRO A 14 -13.34 9.17 15.45
CA PRO A 14 -13.93 10.05 14.44
C PRO A 14 -13.04 11.23 14.06
N GLU A 15 -12.37 11.86 15.04
CA GLU A 15 -11.46 12.99 14.83
C GLU A 15 -10.20 12.57 14.07
N GLU A 16 -9.67 11.37 14.35
CA GLU A 16 -8.52 10.84 13.63
C GLU A 16 -8.85 10.51 12.17
N LYS A 17 -10.05 9.98 11.91
CA LYS A 17 -10.55 9.71 10.56
C LYS A 17 -10.68 11.00 9.75
N GLU A 18 -11.26 12.04 10.33
CA GLU A 18 -11.39 13.35 9.68
C GLU A 18 -10.02 13.99 9.43
N LYS A 19 -9.07 13.86 10.37
CA LYS A 19 -7.70 14.34 10.16
C LYS A 19 -7.00 13.59 9.02
N LEU A 20 -7.13 12.27 8.98
CA LEU A 20 -6.57 11.42 7.93
C LEU A 20 -7.20 11.78 6.57
N PHE A 21 -8.52 11.95 6.51
CA PHE A 21 -9.23 12.41 5.33
C PHE A 21 -8.62 13.70 4.78
N ASN A 22 -8.52 14.75 5.61
CA ASN A 22 -7.94 16.02 5.19
C ASN A 22 -6.51 15.86 4.63
N GLN A 23 -5.66 15.04 5.26
CA GLN A 23 -4.31 14.77 4.77
C GLN A 23 -4.27 14.11 3.38
N LEU A 24 -5.28 13.28 3.07
CA LEU A 24 -5.42 12.61 1.78
C LEU A 24 -6.12 13.52 0.75
N SER A 25 -6.87 14.53 1.18
CA SER A 25 -7.58 15.46 0.30
C SER A 25 -6.70 16.56 -0.30
N TYR A 26 -5.63 16.96 0.38
CA TYR A 26 -4.78 18.09 -0.03
C TYR A 26 -3.55 17.70 -0.89
N ARG A 27 -3.51 16.48 -1.47
CA ARG A 27 -2.35 16.03 -2.27
C ARG A 27 -2.51 16.35 -3.75
N GLU A 28 -1.40 16.45 -4.48
CA GLU A 28 -1.45 16.52 -5.94
C GLU A 28 -2.06 15.22 -6.51
N TYR A 29 -2.97 15.40 -7.46
CA TYR A 29 -3.71 14.36 -8.18
C TYR A 29 -2.77 13.27 -8.76
N PRO A 30 -3.17 11.97 -8.84
CA PRO A 30 -4.54 11.41 -8.73
C PRO A 30 -4.89 10.73 -7.39
N ARG A 31 -4.02 10.73 -6.38
CA ARG A 31 -4.18 9.92 -5.16
C ARG A 31 -4.96 10.62 -4.03
N THR A 32 -6.10 11.23 -4.34
CA THR A 32 -6.87 12.04 -3.37
C THR A 32 -8.29 11.55 -3.12
N ILE A 33 -8.70 11.50 -1.86
CA ILE A 33 -10.11 11.42 -1.46
C ILE A 33 -10.64 12.85 -1.34
N GLN A 34 -11.76 13.13 -1.98
CA GLN A 34 -12.36 14.47 -2.05
C GLN A 34 -13.79 14.45 -1.51
N LEU A 35 -14.26 15.61 -1.06
CA LEU A 35 -15.70 15.80 -0.91
C LEU A 35 -16.33 15.84 -2.29
N ASN A 36 -17.50 15.24 -2.40
CA ASN A 36 -18.32 15.38 -3.59
C ASN A 36 -19.11 16.68 -3.49
N GLU A 37 -18.76 17.66 -4.32
CA GLU A 37 -19.45 18.96 -4.38
C GLU A 37 -20.95 18.82 -4.66
N LYS A 38 -21.36 17.72 -5.30
CA LYS A 38 -22.74 17.39 -5.63
C LYS A 38 -23.56 16.79 -4.48
N HIS A 39 -22.94 16.49 -3.32
CA HIS A 39 -23.66 16.07 -2.11
C HIS A 39 -24.39 17.24 -1.41
N LYS A 40 -24.07 18.49 -1.75
CA LYS A 40 -24.71 19.67 -1.16
C LYS A 40 -26.20 19.70 -1.52
N SER A 41 -27.07 20.10 -0.57
CA SER A 41 -28.49 20.35 -0.87
C SER A 41 -28.63 21.43 -1.94
N PHE A 42 -29.77 21.50 -2.65
CA PHE A 42 -30.03 22.59 -3.59
C PHE A 42 -29.75 23.96 -2.95
N GLU A 43 -30.16 24.15 -1.69
CA GLU A 43 -29.88 25.34 -0.89
C GLU A 43 -28.37 25.62 -0.70
N ASP A 44 -27.58 24.59 -0.42
CA ASP A 44 -26.14 24.72 -0.19
C ASP A 44 -25.36 24.90 -1.50
N TRP A 45 -25.83 24.29 -2.60
CA TRP A 45 -25.31 24.48 -3.95
C TRP A 45 -25.61 25.90 -4.46
N TYR A 46 -26.83 26.38 -4.25
CA TYR A 46 -27.27 27.72 -4.62
C TYR A 46 -26.47 28.81 -3.89
N LYS A 47 -26.30 28.68 -2.56
CA LYS A 47 -25.46 29.59 -1.77
C LYS A 47 -24.01 29.61 -2.24
N TYR A 48 -23.46 28.45 -2.61
CA TYR A 48 -22.10 28.35 -3.14
C TYR A 48 -21.95 29.01 -4.52
N ARG A 49 -22.91 28.82 -5.43
CA ARG A 49 -22.93 29.48 -6.76
C ARG A 49 -22.98 31.00 -6.63
N ILE A 50 -23.79 31.52 -5.70
CA ILE A 50 -23.84 32.96 -5.40
C ILE A 50 -22.49 33.43 -4.84
N SER A 51 -21.87 32.70 -3.91
CA SER A 51 -20.57 33.13 -3.35
C SER A 51 -19.44 33.21 -4.38
N LEU A 52 -19.46 32.35 -5.41
CA LEU A 52 -18.49 32.42 -6.51
C LEU A 52 -18.70 33.64 -7.41
N SER A 53 -19.96 34.06 -7.59
CA SER A 53 -20.30 35.27 -8.35
C SER A 53 -19.92 36.57 -7.64
N GLU A 54 -19.75 36.53 -6.32
CA GLU A 54 -19.38 37.68 -5.50
C GLU A 54 -17.85 37.85 -5.37
N GLU A 55 -17.06 36.78 -5.56
CA GLU A 55 -15.58 36.83 -5.51
C GLU A 55 -14.92 37.13 -6.86
N GLU A 56 -15.52 36.74 -7.98
CA GLU A 56 -15.05 37.12 -9.32
C GLU A 56 -15.81 38.37 -9.79
N GLU A 57 -15.14 39.53 -9.79
CA GLU A 57 -15.63 40.80 -10.38
C GLU A 57 -15.75 40.71 -11.93
N THR A 58 -16.17 39.57 -12.46
CA THR A 58 -16.50 39.35 -13.87
C THR A 58 -18.01 39.41 -14.03
N ALA A 59 -18.44 40.62 -14.37
CA ALA A 59 -19.80 41.00 -14.73
C ALA A 59 -20.29 40.38 -16.06
N ASP A 60 -20.18 39.05 -16.23
CA ASP A 60 -20.78 38.31 -17.35
C ASP A 60 -21.38 36.96 -16.87
N ILE A 61 -21.89 36.91 -15.64
CA ILE A 61 -22.83 35.85 -15.29
C ILE A 61 -24.15 36.23 -15.95
N TYR A 62 -24.44 35.50 -17.03
CA TYR A 62 -25.70 35.44 -17.75
C TYR A 62 -26.88 35.82 -16.85
N GLU A 63 -27.73 36.72 -17.37
CA GLU A 63 -29.03 37.12 -16.81
C GLU A 63 -29.60 36.01 -15.94
N LEU A 64 -29.79 36.30 -14.64
CA LEU A 64 -30.31 35.36 -13.64
C LEU A 64 -31.49 34.57 -14.22
N GLU A 65 -31.19 33.33 -14.65
CA GLU A 65 -32.18 32.33 -15.00
C GLU A 65 -33.13 32.16 -13.80
N GLU A 66 -34.45 32.11 -14.05
CA GLU A 66 -35.44 32.01 -12.98
C GLU A 66 -35.13 30.77 -12.12
N GLU A 67 -35.50 30.77 -10.84
CA GLU A 67 -35.22 29.65 -9.91
C GLU A 67 -35.63 28.28 -10.47
N ALA A 68 -36.64 28.26 -11.36
CA ALA A 68 -37.09 27.10 -12.11
C ALA A 68 -36.06 26.57 -13.13
N ASP A 69 -35.33 27.44 -13.83
CA ASP A 69 -34.30 27.10 -14.80
C ASP A 69 -33.03 26.59 -14.09
N LEU A 70 -32.66 27.21 -12.96
CA LEU A 70 -31.58 26.74 -12.09
C LEU A 70 -31.91 25.39 -11.43
N LEU A 71 -33.19 25.18 -11.09
CA LEU A 71 -33.68 23.90 -10.58
C LEU A 71 -33.74 22.85 -11.69
N GLU A 72 -34.08 23.22 -12.93
CA GLU A 72 -34.03 22.32 -14.09
C GLU A 72 -32.59 21.94 -14.45
N ASP A 73 -31.64 22.89 -14.40
CA ASP A 73 -30.21 22.61 -14.56
C ASP A 73 -29.72 21.70 -13.43
N TYR A 74 -29.97 22.04 -12.16
CA TYR A 74 -29.69 21.16 -11.01
C TYR A 74 -30.24 19.75 -11.23
N ASN A 75 -31.50 19.62 -11.69
CA ASN A 75 -32.14 18.32 -11.94
C ASN A 75 -31.59 17.57 -13.17
N LYS A 76 -31.07 18.27 -14.20
CA LYS A 76 -30.38 17.66 -15.36
C LYS A 76 -29.09 16.93 -14.95
N TRP A 77 -28.47 17.33 -13.83
CA TRP A 77 -27.22 16.76 -13.32
C TRP A 77 -27.39 15.70 -12.22
N VAL A 78 -28.62 15.43 -11.77
CA VAL A 78 -28.92 14.58 -10.58
C VAL A 78 -28.96 13.07 -10.88
N ASP A 79 -28.92 12.64 -12.14
CA ASP A 79 -29.05 11.22 -12.46
C ASP A 79 -27.69 10.49 -12.48
N TYR A 80 -27.61 9.43 -11.65
CA TYR A 80 -26.51 8.48 -11.41
C TYR A 80 -25.46 8.81 -10.32
N SER A 81 -25.60 8.16 -9.15
CA SER A 81 -24.55 7.85 -8.16
C SER A 81 -23.91 8.98 -7.30
N GLU A 82 -24.27 10.25 -7.49
CA GLU A 82 -23.53 11.39 -6.93
C GLU A 82 -24.08 12.05 -5.64
N ASN A 83 -25.06 11.46 -4.94
CA ASN A 83 -25.43 11.93 -3.58
C ASN A 83 -24.47 11.44 -2.49
N ALA A 84 -23.34 10.81 -2.86
CA ALA A 84 -22.38 10.31 -1.89
C ALA A 84 -21.44 11.44 -1.44
N LYS A 85 -21.24 11.58 -0.13
CA LYS A 85 -20.46 12.68 0.48
C LYS A 85 -19.00 12.72 0.03
N TYR A 86 -18.40 11.57 -0.22
CA TYR A 86 -16.99 11.43 -0.56
C TYR A 86 -16.84 10.82 -1.96
N LYS A 87 -15.80 11.23 -2.69
CA LYS A 87 -15.41 10.63 -3.97
C LYS A 87 -13.89 10.44 -4.02
N PHE A 88 -13.41 9.44 -4.75
CA PHE A 88 -12.01 9.39 -5.14
C PHE A 88 -11.86 8.80 -6.54
N GLN A 89 -10.80 9.19 -7.25
CA GLN A 89 -10.47 8.65 -8.55
C GLN A 89 -9.39 7.56 -8.38
N GLY A 90 -9.76 6.32 -8.66
CA GLY A 90 -8.84 5.19 -8.62
C GLY A 90 -7.89 5.14 -9.82
N TYR A 91 -6.98 4.17 -9.82
CA TYR A 91 -5.93 4.00 -10.84
C TYR A 91 -6.48 3.87 -12.27
N PHE A 92 -7.73 3.41 -12.43
CA PHE A 92 -8.38 3.20 -13.72
C PHE A 92 -9.29 4.35 -14.18
N ASN A 93 -9.08 5.58 -13.69
CA ASN A 93 -9.86 6.78 -14.03
C ASN A 93 -11.38 6.67 -13.79
N LYS A 94 -11.81 5.71 -12.97
CA LYS A 94 -13.20 5.62 -12.55
C LYS A 94 -13.34 6.28 -11.18
N THR A 95 -14.05 7.40 -11.16
CA THR A 95 -14.47 8.03 -9.91
C THR A 95 -15.43 7.11 -9.18
N GLN A 96 -15.12 6.79 -7.93
CA GLN A 96 -15.98 6.04 -7.03
C GLN A 96 -16.55 6.99 -5.97
N TYR A 97 -17.78 6.73 -5.55
CA TYR A 97 -18.55 7.59 -4.66
C TYR A 97 -18.96 6.82 -3.40
N TYR A 98 -18.82 7.45 -2.24
CA TYR A 98 -19.04 6.83 -0.93
C TYR A 98 -19.85 7.74 -0.01
N GLN A 99 -20.81 7.15 0.70
CA GLN A 99 -21.64 7.85 1.66
C GLN A 99 -20.93 8.05 3.00
N ASN A 100 -20.13 7.06 3.42
CA ASN A 100 -19.46 7.00 4.70
C ASN A 100 -17.95 7.16 4.51
N LEU A 101 -17.31 7.95 5.39
CA LEU A 101 -15.86 8.14 5.42
C LEU A 101 -15.10 6.82 5.64
N ASP A 102 -15.60 5.92 6.48
CA ASP A 102 -14.99 4.60 6.71
C ASP A 102 -14.91 3.81 5.41
N GLN A 103 -15.97 3.83 4.60
CA GLN A 103 -15.98 3.16 3.30
C GLN A 103 -15.00 3.83 2.34
N ALA A 104 -14.99 5.16 2.27
CA ALA A 104 -14.06 5.90 1.41
C ALA A 104 -12.60 5.58 1.75
N LEU A 105 -12.24 5.58 3.04
CA LEU A 105 -10.88 5.27 3.52
C LEU A 105 -10.52 3.80 3.28
N THR A 106 -11.43 2.84 3.55
CA THR A 106 -11.19 1.42 3.28
C THR A 106 -10.90 1.18 1.80
N TYR A 107 -11.70 1.74 0.89
CA TYR A 107 -11.49 1.54 -0.54
C TYR A 107 -10.22 2.25 -1.04
N TYR A 108 -9.92 3.44 -0.52
CA TYR A 108 -8.67 4.14 -0.83
C TYR A 108 -7.45 3.27 -0.52
N PHE A 109 -7.38 2.70 0.69
CA PHE A 109 -6.26 1.84 1.09
C PHE A 109 -6.21 0.49 0.38
N LYS A 110 -7.33 0.02 -0.17
CA LYS A 110 -7.34 -1.17 -1.05
C LYS A 110 -6.74 -0.89 -2.42
N GLU A 111 -6.93 0.32 -2.93
CA GLU A 111 -6.39 0.76 -4.22
C GLU A 111 -4.91 1.17 -4.12
N TYR A 112 -4.51 1.71 -2.96
CA TYR A 112 -3.16 2.25 -2.70
C TYR A 112 -2.54 1.55 -1.47
N ASP A 113 -1.97 0.37 -1.70
CA ASP A 113 -1.37 -0.48 -0.66
C ASP A 113 -0.11 0.16 -0.04
N ASP A 114 0.67 0.88 -0.84
CA ASP A 114 1.80 1.69 -0.41
C ASP A 114 1.39 2.80 0.58
N GLU A 115 0.28 3.49 0.30
CA GLU A 115 -0.30 4.50 1.20
C GLU A 115 -0.81 3.86 2.50
N PHE A 116 -1.39 2.67 2.42
CA PHE A 116 -1.79 1.92 3.62
C PHE A 116 -0.60 1.55 4.49
N ILE A 117 0.48 1.02 3.88
CA ILE A 117 1.73 0.72 4.59
C ILE A 117 2.32 1.99 5.22
N TYR A 118 2.30 3.11 4.49
CA TYR A 118 2.76 4.39 5.01
C TYR A 118 1.94 4.83 6.23
N PHE A 119 0.60 4.73 6.15
CA PHE A 119 -0.30 5.01 7.27
C PHE A 119 0.04 4.12 8.48
N GLN A 120 0.19 2.81 8.28
CA GLN A 120 0.48 1.87 9.37
C GLN A 120 1.78 2.23 10.10
N LYS A 121 2.81 2.67 9.38
CA LYS A 121 4.10 3.06 9.96
C LYS A 121 4.09 4.41 10.68
N HIS A 122 3.34 5.39 10.18
CA HIS A 122 3.49 6.78 10.65
C HIS A 122 2.35 7.24 11.54
N HIS A 123 1.18 6.60 11.46
CA HIS A 123 0.05 6.97 12.29
C HIS A 123 0.26 6.45 13.71
N LYS A 124 0.38 7.34 14.70
CA LYS A 124 0.74 7.00 16.10
C LYS A 124 -0.14 5.88 16.68
N ASN A 125 -1.41 5.89 16.30
CA ASN A 125 -2.44 5.01 16.83
C ASN A 125 -2.85 3.90 15.84
N SER A 126 -2.13 3.65 14.74
CA SER A 126 -2.39 2.42 13.95
C SER A 126 -2.21 1.17 14.81
N LEU A 127 -3.01 0.13 14.57
CA LEU A 127 -2.88 -1.16 15.25
C LEU A 127 -1.46 -1.70 15.09
N TYR A 128 -0.90 -1.56 13.87
CA TYR A 128 0.51 -1.86 13.60
C TYR A 128 1.45 -1.17 14.60
N ASN A 129 1.41 0.16 14.70
CA ASN A 129 2.33 0.89 15.60
C ASN A 129 2.08 0.61 17.08
N GLN A 130 0.83 0.40 17.48
CA GLN A 130 0.50 0.03 18.86
C GLN A 130 1.17 -1.30 19.23
N ILE A 131 1.13 -2.28 18.32
CA ILE A 131 1.70 -3.60 18.52
C ILE A 131 3.23 -3.56 18.52
N ILE A 132 3.84 -2.86 17.56
CA ILE A 132 5.28 -2.69 17.49
C ILE A 132 5.83 -2.03 18.78
N LYS A 133 5.16 -0.99 19.28
CA LYS A 133 5.54 -0.30 20.53
C LYS A 133 5.34 -1.15 21.78
N ASN A 134 4.19 -1.82 21.91
CA ASN A 134 3.84 -2.58 23.12
C ASN A 134 4.74 -3.79 23.35
N HIS A 135 5.29 -4.39 22.29
CA HIS A 135 6.23 -5.50 22.46
C HIS A 135 7.67 -5.06 22.72
N ASN A 136 7.95 -3.77 23.00
CA ASN A 136 9.32 -3.20 23.03
C ASN A 136 10.11 -3.53 21.77
N LYS A 137 9.41 -3.68 20.66
CA LYS A 137 9.98 -4.01 19.36
C LYS A 137 10.11 -2.74 18.52
N LEU A 138 10.54 -1.65 19.16
CA LEU A 138 10.70 -0.32 18.55
C LEU A 138 11.54 -0.31 17.26
N ASP A 139 12.29 -1.39 17.01
CA ASP A 139 13.12 -1.61 15.82
C ASP A 139 12.62 -2.69 14.84
N LEU A 140 11.38 -3.20 14.96
CA LEU A 140 10.82 -4.11 13.96
C LEU A 140 10.42 -3.37 12.65
N TYR A 141 11.39 -2.71 12.03
CA TYR A 141 11.64 -3.08 10.64
C TYR A 141 12.08 -4.54 10.72
N TRP A 142 11.13 -5.48 10.60
CA TRP A 142 11.51 -6.84 10.28
C TRP A 142 12.32 -6.71 8.99
N ASP A 143 13.64 -6.85 9.11
CA ASP A 143 14.48 -6.93 7.95
C ASP A 143 14.24 -8.28 7.28
N TYR A 144 14.93 -8.50 6.16
CA TYR A 144 14.81 -9.77 5.48
C TYR A 144 15.30 -10.96 6.32
N GLU A 145 16.15 -10.74 7.32
CA GLU A 145 16.69 -11.81 8.18
C GLU A 145 15.61 -12.34 9.13
N ASP A 146 14.81 -11.45 9.71
CA ASP A 146 13.69 -11.83 10.56
C ASP A 146 12.54 -12.47 9.79
N VAL A 147 12.28 -12.01 8.56
CA VAL A 147 11.33 -12.66 7.65
C VAL A 147 11.79 -14.08 7.31
N LEU A 148 13.07 -14.26 6.98
CA LEU A 148 13.63 -15.56 6.61
C LEU A 148 13.55 -16.58 7.74
N LYS A 149 13.84 -16.21 8.98
CA LYS A 149 13.72 -17.14 10.13
C LYS A 149 12.33 -17.75 10.30
N ARG A 150 11.29 -17.11 9.74
CA ARG A 150 9.89 -17.50 9.88
C ARG A 150 9.26 -18.02 8.59
N LEU A 151 9.97 -17.92 7.47
CA LEU A 151 9.51 -18.47 6.21
C LEU A 151 9.49 -20.01 6.29
N PRO A 152 8.39 -20.66 5.87
CA PRO A 152 8.38 -22.11 5.73
C PRO A 152 9.48 -22.56 4.76
N GLU A 153 10.15 -23.67 5.04
CA GLU A 153 11.27 -24.17 4.23
C GLU A 153 10.89 -24.34 2.75
N LYS A 154 9.69 -24.86 2.48
CA LYS A 154 9.17 -25.00 1.11
C LYS A 154 8.99 -23.68 0.36
N VAL A 155 8.83 -22.57 1.09
CA VAL A 155 8.78 -21.23 0.48
C VAL A 155 10.19 -20.72 0.22
N LYS A 156 11.12 -20.93 1.15
CA LYS A 156 12.54 -20.58 0.96
C LYS A 156 13.13 -21.28 -0.26
N GLU A 157 12.92 -22.60 -0.39
CA GLU A 157 13.37 -23.39 -1.52
C GLU A 157 12.88 -22.82 -2.86
N LYS A 158 11.60 -22.39 -2.93
CA LYS A 158 11.03 -21.76 -4.14
C LYS A 158 11.68 -20.42 -4.46
N ILE A 159 11.89 -19.58 -3.44
CA ILE A 159 12.56 -18.29 -3.61
C ILE A 159 13.99 -18.52 -4.10
N PHE A 160 14.72 -19.45 -3.47
CA PHE A 160 16.07 -19.83 -3.83
C PHE A 160 16.18 -20.31 -5.28
N ILE A 161 15.31 -21.23 -5.72
CA ILE A 161 15.26 -21.69 -7.12
C ILE A 161 14.99 -20.53 -8.10
N SER A 162 14.09 -19.59 -7.74
CA SER A 162 13.83 -18.43 -8.58
C SER A 162 15.05 -17.50 -8.69
N ILE A 163 15.77 -17.27 -7.59
CA ILE A 163 17.01 -16.50 -7.57
C ILE A 163 18.05 -17.12 -8.50
N LEU A 164 18.27 -18.44 -8.43
CA LEU A 164 19.23 -19.12 -9.30
C LEU A 164 18.87 -19.00 -10.79
N ARG A 165 17.58 -19.03 -11.12
CA ARG A 165 17.11 -18.80 -12.48
C ARG A 165 17.46 -17.39 -12.95
N HIS A 166 17.17 -16.36 -12.13
CA HIS A 166 17.47 -14.96 -12.46
C HIS A 166 18.98 -14.73 -12.61
N ILE A 167 19.81 -15.27 -11.71
CA ILE A 167 21.28 -15.16 -11.81
C ILE A 167 21.80 -15.80 -13.10
N ARG A 168 21.27 -16.97 -13.49
CA ARG A 168 21.67 -17.63 -14.74
C ARG A 168 21.27 -16.80 -15.98
N ASP A 169 20.08 -16.22 -15.96
CA ASP A 169 19.59 -15.39 -17.07
C ASP A 169 20.44 -14.10 -17.18
N ASP A 170 20.79 -13.50 -16.05
CA ASP A 170 21.72 -12.36 -15.96
C ASP A 170 23.12 -12.72 -16.47
N GLN A 171 23.69 -13.86 -16.06
CA GLN A 171 25.00 -14.33 -16.53
C GLN A 171 25.02 -14.42 -18.05
N LYS A 172 23.98 -15.03 -18.65
CA LYS A 172 23.85 -15.13 -20.11
C LYS A 172 23.78 -13.76 -20.76
N PHE A 173 23.02 -12.83 -20.19
CA PHE A 173 22.96 -11.45 -20.66
C PHE A 173 24.35 -10.79 -20.66
N PHE A 174 25.11 -10.91 -19.56
CA PHE A 174 26.44 -10.30 -19.48
C PHE A 174 27.47 -10.95 -20.41
N GLU A 175 27.42 -12.27 -20.60
CA GLU A 175 28.28 -12.97 -21.57
C GLU A 175 28.07 -12.49 -23.01
N GLU A 176 26.84 -12.13 -23.38
CA GLU A 176 26.52 -11.54 -24.68
C GLU A 176 26.91 -10.05 -24.72
N TRP A 177 26.63 -9.31 -23.64
CA TRP A 177 26.93 -7.89 -23.49
C TRP A 177 28.44 -7.59 -23.56
N GLU A 178 29.28 -8.41 -22.94
CA GLU A 178 30.75 -8.25 -22.96
C GLU A 178 31.37 -8.42 -24.35
N LYS A 179 30.64 -9.07 -25.28
CA LYS A 179 31.07 -9.23 -26.68
C LYS A 179 30.72 -8.01 -27.56
N MET A 180 29.86 -7.10 -27.08
CA MET A 180 29.42 -5.90 -27.81
C MET A 180 30.46 -4.77 -27.72
N ASP A 181 30.37 -3.78 -28.62
CA ASP A 181 31.18 -2.58 -28.52
C ASP A 181 30.70 -1.65 -27.39
N LYS A 182 31.54 -0.68 -26.98
CA LYS A 182 31.24 0.21 -25.84
C LYS A 182 29.98 1.08 -26.05
N ALA A 183 29.66 1.46 -27.28
CA ALA A 183 28.48 2.26 -27.58
C ALA A 183 27.21 1.40 -27.48
N GLU A 184 27.26 0.18 -28.02
CA GLU A 184 26.19 -0.81 -27.90
C GLU A 184 25.95 -1.24 -26.46
N GLN A 185 27.01 -1.47 -25.69
CA GLN A 185 26.93 -1.78 -24.25
C GLN A 185 26.20 -0.70 -23.46
N LYS A 186 26.52 0.57 -23.73
CA LYS A 186 25.89 1.71 -23.06
C LYS A 186 24.41 1.84 -23.45
N LYS A 187 24.08 1.54 -24.71
CA LYS A 187 22.71 1.56 -25.23
C LYS A 187 21.86 0.45 -24.59
N SER A 188 22.36 -0.79 -24.58
CA SER A 188 21.64 -1.95 -24.05
C SER A 188 21.35 -1.83 -22.55
N LEU A 189 22.29 -1.30 -21.74
CA LEU A 189 22.02 -1.02 -20.33
C LEU A 189 20.92 0.02 -20.14
N LYS A 190 20.89 1.07 -20.97
CA LYS A 190 19.88 2.14 -20.87
C LYS A 190 18.50 1.65 -21.30
N GLU A 191 18.43 0.75 -22.27
CA GLU A 191 17.18 0.20 -22.79
C GLU A 191 16.63 -0.95 -21.93
N ASN A 192 17.48 -1.61 -21.14
CA ASN A 192 17.05 -2.65 -20.22
C ASN A 192 16.49 -2.03 -18.92
N TYR A 193 15.19 -2.22 -18.69
CA TYR A 193 14.49 -1.73 -17.51
C TYR A 193 15.22 -2.06 -16.19
N PHE A 194 15.74 -3.28 -16.05
CA PHE A 194 16.39 -3.76 -14.81
C PHE A 194 17.77 -3.13 -14.56
N TYR A 195 18.53 -2.83 -15.63
CA TYR A 195 19.90 -2.31 -15.48
C TYR A 195 20.03 -0.80 -15.75
N SER A 196 18.99 -0.15 -16.26
CA SER A 196 19.00 1.27 -16.64
C SER A 196 19.36 2.22 -15.48
N HIS A 197 19.01 1.85 -14.25
CA HIS A 197 19.29 2.61 -13.03
C HIS A 197 20.56 2.17 -12.28
N MET A 198 21.22 1.11 -12.76
CA MET A 198 22.27 0.35 -12.03
C MET A 198 23.71 0.72 -12.40
N THR A 199 23.94 1.70 -13.29
CA THR A 199 25.26 1.95 -13.88
C THR A 199 26.41 2.16 -12.87
N LYS A 200 26.11 2.54 -11.62
CA LYS A 200 27.11 2.70 -10.54
C LYS A 200 27.34 1.42 -9.71
N ASP A 201 26.36 0.54 -9.60
CA ASP A 201 26.42 -0.68 -8.76
C ASP A 201 26.61 -1.97 -9.57
N LEU A 202 26.59 -1.87 -10.90
CA LEU A 202 26.71 -3.00 -11.83
C LEU A 202 27.98 -3.82 -11.60
N GLU A 203 29.11 -3.15 -11.41
CA GLU A 203 30.40 -3.83 -11.24
C GLU A 203 30.48 -4.55 -9.88
N ASN A 204 29.86 -3.98 -8.84
CA ASN A 204 29.73 -4.62 -7.53
C ASN A 204 28.84 -5.87 -7.61
N TYR A 205 27.78 -5.82 -8.42
CA TYR A 205 26.91 -6.97 -8.66
C TYR A 205 27.65 -8.10 -9.37
N LYS A 206 28.32 -7.80 -10.49
CA LYS A 206 29.10 -8.80 -11.25
C LYS A 206 30.18 -9.45 -10.40
N ASN A 207 30.92 -8.66 -9.63
CA ASN A 207 32.02 -9.15 -8.80
C ASN A 207 31.56 -9.79 -7.48
N SER A 208 30.25 -9.88 -7.24
CA SER A 208 29.71 -10.55 -6.06
C SER A 208 30.09 -12.03 -6.05
N LYS A 209 30.47 -12.53 -4.86
CA LYS A 209 30.71 -13.96 -4.62
C LYS A 209 29.50 -14.85 -4.92
N PHE A 210 28.30 -14.27 -5.04
CA PHE A 210 27.05 -14.99 -5.33
C PHE A 210 26.74 -15.08 -6.83
N PHE A 211 27.31 -14.18 -7.65
CA PHE A 211 26.93 -14.03 -9.05
C PHE A 211 27.56 -15.10 -9.95
N PHE A 212 28.83 -15.46 -9.76
CA PHE A 212 29.56 -16.41 -10.63
C PHE A 212 29.62 -17.84 -10.10
N VAL A 213 28.78 -18.20 -9.13
CA VAL A 213 28.79 -19.55 -8.57
C VAL A 213 27.90 -20.45 -9.39
N LYS A 214 28.47 -21.55 -9.89
CA LYS A 214 27.69 -22.59 -10.55
C LYS A 214 26.79 -23.29 -9.51
N PRO A 215 25.55 -23.67 -9.86
CA PRO A 215 24.63 -24.33 -8.94
C PRO A 215 25.24 -25.51 -8.18
N GLU A 216 26.13 -26.27 -8.84
CA GLU A 216 26.80 -27.44 -8.27
C GLU A 216 27.83 -27.10 -7.19
N GLU A 217 28.36 -25.87 -7.18
CA GLU A 217 29.38 -25.39 -6.22
C GLU A 217 28.78 -24.65 -5.02
N ILE A 218 27.46 -24.45 -5.01
CA ILE A 218 26.78 -23.63 -3.99
C ILE A 218 26.89 -24.26 -2.60
N CYS A 219 26.59 -25.56 -2.48
CA CYS A 219 26.63 -26.26 -1.19
C CYS A 219 28.05 -26.41 -0.61
N GLU A 220 29.09 -26.18 -1.42
CA GLU A 220 30.49 -26.24 -0.98
C GLU A 220 31.01 -24.87 -0.50
N LYS A 221 30.42 -23.77 -0.98
CA LYS A 221 30.88 -22.40 -0.71
C LYS A 221 30.13 -21.69 0.43
N PHE A 222 28.99 -22.23 0.86
CA PHE A 222 28.10 -21.58 1.82
C PHE A 222 27.56 -22.58 2.84
N ASP A 223 27.55 -22.19 4.12
CA ASP A 223 27.06 -23.04 5.21
C ASP A 223 25.52 -23.09 5.25
N ASN A 224 24.85 -22.01 4.82
CA ASN A 224 23.40 -21.93 4.61
C ASN A 224 23.08 -21.17 3.31
N PRO A 225 23.24 -21.83 2.15
CA PRO A 225 23.14 -21.16 0.86
C PRO A 225 21.76 -20.56 0.60
N GLU A 226 20.68 -21.19 1.07
CA GLU A 226 19.34 -20.67 0.80
C GLU A 226 19.13 -19.30 1.45
N ASP A 227 19.34 -19.17 2.76
CA ASP A 227 19.14 -17.90 3.46
C ASP A 227 20.13 -16.82 2.98
N GLU A 228 21.40 -17.17 2.73
CA GLU A 228 22.39 -16.21 2.23
C GLU A 228 22.04 -15.68 0.83
N TYR A 229 21.63 -16.55 -0.10
CA TYR A 229 21.22 -16.12 -1.44
C TYR A 229 19.95 -15.29 -1.41
N ILE A 230 18.97 -15.65 -0.57
CA ILE A 230 17.75 -14.88 -0.42
C ILE A 230 18.05 -13.49 0.14
N LEU A 231 18.90 -13.37 1.16
CA LEU A 231 19.34 -12.09 1.69
C LEU A 231 20.09 -11.25 0.66
N PHE A 232 21.03 -11.87 -0.07
CA PHE A 232 21.75 -11.20 -1.15
C PHE A 232 20.77 -10.65 -2.19
N ALA A 233 19.86 -11.48 -2.69
CA ALA A 233 18.90 -11.09 -3.72
C ALA A 233 17.99 -9.96 -3.25
N LEU A 234 17.52 -9.99 -2.00
CA LEU A 234 16.63 -8.97 -1.45
C LEU A 234 17.31 -7.64 -1.14
N LYS A 235 18.62 -7.65 -0.88
CA LYS A 235 19.44 -6.45 -0.72
C LYS A 235 20.02 -5.96 -2.06
N ASN A 236 19.89 -6.75 -3.13
CA ASN A 236 20.46 -6.45 -4.44
C ASN A 236 19.47 -5.68 -5.33
N PRO A 237 19.86 -4.51 -5.88
CA PRO A 237 18.95 -3.69 -6.69
C PRO A 237 18.51 -4.29 -8.04
N VAL A 238 19.20 -5.31 -8.59
CA VAL A 238 18.76 -6.05 -9.80
C VAL A 238 17.74 -7.12 -9.45
N LEU A 239 18.07 -7.94 -8.46
CA LEU A 239 17.28 -9.13 -8.13
C LEU A 239 16.06 -8.77 -7.26
N ALA A 240 16.18 -7.81 -6.34
CA ALA A 240 15.12 -7.49 -5.39
C ALA A 240 13.78 -7.16 -6.07
N PRO A 241 13.71 -6.32 -7.13
CA PRO A 241 12.44 -6.05 -7.81
C PRO A 241 11.76 -7.31 -8.34
N ALA A 242 12.51 -8.21 -8.98
CA ALA A 242 11.97 -9.45 -9.53
C ALA A 242 11.50 -10.40 -8.42
N ILE A 243 12.30 -10.54 -7.36
CA ILE A 243 11.96 -11.39 -6.22
C ILE A 243 10.77 -10.84 -5.44
N HIS A 244 10.67 -9.52 -5.25
CA HIS A 244 9.50 -8.87 -4.65
C HIS A 244 8.25 -9.02 -5.51
N TRP A 245 8.38 -8.98 -6.83
CA TRP A 245 7.25 -9.20 -7.71
C TRP A 245 6.71 -10.64 -7.60
N GLU A 246 7.59 -11.65 -7.55
CA GLU A 246 7.19 -13.07 -7.45
C GLU A 246 6.72 -13.47 -6.04
N PHE A 247 7.38 -12.96 -4.99
CA PHE A 247 7.20 -13.44 -3.61
C PHE A 247 6.83 -12.33 -2.61
N GLY A 248 6.42 -11.16 -3.11
CA GLY A 248 6.09 -9.97 -2.33
C GLY A 248 5.27 -10.25 -1.07
N PRO A 249 4.14 -10.98 -1.14
CA PRO A 249 3.34 -11.28 0.06
C PRO A 249 4.10 -12.09 1.13
N ALA A 250 4.97 -13.01 0.73
CA ALA A 250 5.76 -13.82 1.64
C ALA A 250 6.99 -13.08 2.18
N LEU A 251 7.50 -12.10 1.45
CA LEU A 251 8.69 -11.34 1.81
C LEU A 251 8.39 -10.00 2.47
N ASN A 252 7.15 -9.52 2.37
CA ASN A 252 6.72 -8.27 2.97
C ASN A 252 6.45 -8.48 4.47
N PRO A 253 7.26 -7.89 5.36
CA PRO A 253 7.07 -8.09 6.78
C PRO A 253 5.77 -7.50 7.32
N HIS A 254 5.18 -6.52 6.63
CA HIS A 254 3.86 -5.99 6.98
C HIS A 254 2.79 -7.07 6.89
N TYR A 255 2.90 -7.99 5.93
CA TYR A 255 1.95 -9.09 5.79
C TYR A 255 1.92 -10.00 7.03
N TYR A 256 3.09 -10.28 7.62
CA TYR A 256 3.18 -11.08 8.85
C TYR A 256 2.54 -10.38 10.04
N VAL A 257 2.88 -9.10 10.26
CA VAL A 257 2.30 -8.33 11.37
C VAL A 257 0.80 -8.19 11.19
N ASN A 258 0.33 -7.92 9.97
CA ASN A 258 -1.09 -7.80 9.63
C ASN A 258 -1.85 -9.12 9.85
N ASN A 259 -1.27 -10.25 9.47
CA ASN A 259 -1.85 -11.56 9.77
C ASN A 259 -1.88 -11.87 11.26
N TRP A 260 -0.85 -11.46 12.01
CA TRP A 260 -0.84 -11.61 13.44
C TRP A 260 -1.96 -10.78 14.08
N ILE A 261 -2.10 -9.51 13.71
CA ILE A 261 -3.21 -8.63 14.13
C ILE A 261 -4.57 -9.30 13.90
N LEU A 262 -4.79 -9.81 12.69
CA LEU A 262 -6.05 -10.46 12.33
C LEU A 262 -6.35 -11.67 13.22
N ARG A 263 -5.35 -12.52 13.46
CA ARG A 263 -5.50 -13.71 14.32
C ARG A 263 -5.80 -13.36 15.77
N GLU A 264 -5.09 -12.39 16.33
CA GLU A 264 -5.31 -11.93 17.71
C GLU A 264 -6.70 -11.30 17.87
N HIS A 265 -7.14 -10.50 16.89
CA HIS A 265 -8.49 -9.93 16.89
C HIS A 265 -9.57 -11.03 16.81
N GLU A 266 -9.40 -12.01 15.92
CA GLU A 266 -10.33 -13.15 15.84
C GLU A 266 -10.40 -13.95 17.15
N PHE A 267 -9.26 -14.14 17.82
CA PHE A 267 -9.21 -14.81 19.11
C PHE A 267 -9.98 -14.00 20.17
N ALA A 268 -9.74 -12.70 20.25
CA ALA A 268 -10.42 -11.80 21.20
C ALA A 268 -11.94 -11.77 20.98
N GLU A 269 -12.41 -11.71 19.74
CA GLU A 269 -13.85 -11.76 19.42
C GLU A 269 -14.49 -13.10 19.78
N LYS A 270 -13.79 -14.23 19.57
CA LYS A 270 -14.26 -15.55 20.01
C LYS A 270 -14.33 -15.66 21.53
N GLU A 271 -13.33 -15.15 22.25
CA GLU A 271 -13.32 -15.14 23.71
C GLU A 271 -14.47 -14.29 24.26
N LYS A 272 -14.70 -13.10 23.69
CA LYS A 272 -15.82 -12.22 24.04
C LYS A 272 -17.17 -12.92 23.83
N LYS A 273 -17.36 -13.56 22.68
CA LYS A 273 -18.60 -14.30 22.38
C LYS A 273 -18.81 -15.45 23.37
N TYR A 274 -17.76 -16.21 23.66
CA TYR A 274 -17.82 -17.31 24.64
C TYR A 274 -18.21 -16.82 26.04
N ARG A 275 -17.60 -15.73 26.54
CA ARG A 275 -17.92 -15.15 27.86
C ARG A 275 -19.36 -14.63 27.96
N LEU A 276 -19.85 -13.99 26.88
CA LEU A 276 -21.24 -13.58 26.77
C LEU A 276 -22.21 -14.78 26.80
N GLU A 277 -21.86 -15.88 26.13
CA GLU A 277 -22.64 -17.13 26.16
C GLU A 277 -22.64 -17.81 27.56
N GLN A 278 -21.60 -17.58 28.38
CA GLN A 278 -21.55 -18.03 29.78
C GLN A 278 -22.29 -17.10 30.76
N GLY A 279 -22.92 -16.01 30.29
CA GLY A 279 -23.69 -15.10 31.13
C GLY A 279 -22.86 -14.10 31.95
N GLU A 280 -21.57 -13.94 31.65
CA GLU A 280 -20.73 -12.93 32.29
C GLU A 280 -21.10 -11.52 31.78
N LYS A 281 -21.34 -10.56 32.69
CA LYS A 281 -21.51 -9.15 32.32
C LYS A 281 -20.18 -8.58 31.85
N PHE A 282 -20.08 -8.31 30.55
CA PHE A 282 -18.93 -7.65 29.95
C PHE A 282 -19.13 -6.14 29.97
N GLU A 283 -18.45 -5.42 30.87
CA GLU A 283 -18.34 -3.96 30.74
C GLU A 283 -17.43 -3.67 29.53
N ILE A 284 -17.94 -2.86 28.59
CA ILE A 284 -17.16 -2.30 27.49
C ILE A 284 -16.21 -1.26 28.09
N SER A 285 -15.21 -1.69 28.85
CA SER A 285 -13.93 -1.00 28.78
C SER A 285 -13.40 -1.34 27.39
N ASN A 286 -13.14 -0.33 26.56
CA ASN A 286 -12.42 -0.46 25.29
C ASN A 286 -11.53 -1.69 25.34
N VAL A 287 -11.70 -2.63 24.41
CA VAL A 287 -10.86 -3.83 24.32
C VAL A 287 -9.44 -3.34 24.09
N LYS A 288 -8.75 -2.98 25.18
CA LYS A 288 -7.32 -2.96 25.26
C LYS A 288 -6.99 -4.42 25.09
N MET A 289 -6.46 -4.75 23.92
CA MET A 289 -5.78 -6.01 23.66
C MET A 289 -5.05 -6.40 24.93
N LYS A 290 -5.41 -7.55 25.52
CA LYS A 290 -4.71 -8.03 26.70
C LYS A 290 -3.24 -8.15 26.33
N MET A 291 -2.42 -7.40 27.07
CA MET A 291 -0.97 -7.36 27.04
C MET A 291 -0.37 -8.73 27.33
#